data_AF-A0A3C1X8S8-F1
#
_entry.id   AF-A0A3C1X8S8-F1
#
_cell.length_a   1.000
_cell.length_b   1.000
_cell.length_c   1.000
_cell.angle_alpha   90.00
_cell.angle_beta   90.00
_cell.angle_gamma   90.00
#
_symmetry.space_group_name_H-M   'P 1'
#
loop_
_entity.id
_entity.type
_entity.pdbx_description
1 polymer ?
#
loop_
_entity_poly.entity_id
_entity_poly.type
_entity_poly.pdbx_seq_one_letter_code
_entity_poly.pdbx_strand_id
1 'polypeptide(L)'
;MQTQRSSSAASSAAPPAGLNQSAIPPWTTAELPEPKPLGMRNLAGLIGPGIVMCGIQIGGGEWLMGPDVTARYGGNLMWVATIAILTQAFYNVECGRYALYCGEPVFTGFMRTFPGPRFWMAVTAVLCLTFLIPGLSTNAAVLLATIWLDRIPTAADGTLVNTLALITLGAVVLPVLVGGKVYNMLQWIMTAKVFVVLGFCLTMGLFFVSAEGWWNVFSGFLRFGNVPVVAESGSETIVNVFGWRWEHGVWPTISLTHIATLGAFAGYAGGGGLSNSAYGNFVRDKGWGMGSQVGAIPSAVGGHNITLSHIGAVFPINDQNLQRWRGWWRYILAD
;
A
#
# COMPACT_ATOMS: atom_id res chain seq x y z
N MET A 1 -44.67 -25.06 -35.18
CA MET A 1 -43.31 -25.63 -35.10
C MET A 1 -42.35 -24.52 -34.66
N GLN A 2 -42.01 -24.52 -33.37
CA GLN A 2 -41.06 -23.58 -32.76
C GLN A 2 -39.64 -24.09 -33.01
N THR A 3 -38.80 -23.29 -33.66
CA THR A 3 -37.37 -23.53 -33.83
C THR A 3 -36.61 -22.92 -32.66
N GLN A 4 -36.31 -23.76 -31.65
CA GLN A 4 -35.33 -23.46 -30.60
C GLN A 4 -33.95 -23.32 -31.24
N ARG A 5 -33.38 -22.10 -31.19
CA ARG A 5 -31.93 -21.90 -31.35
C ARG A 5 -31.26 -22.34 -30.05
N SER A 6 -30.45 -23.38 -30.16
CA SER A 6 -29.62 -23.91 -29.08
C SER A 6 -28.64 -22.84 -28.59
N SER A 7 -28.77 -22.48 -27.31
CA SER A 7 -27.73 -21.77 -26.58
C SER A 7 -26.50 -22.66 -26.48
N SER A 8 -25.35 -22.18 -26.94
CA SER A 8 -24.08 -22.86 -26.72
C SER A 8 -23.80 -22.90 -25.22
N ALA A 9 -23.82 -24.11 -24.65
CA ALA A 9 -23.46 -24.35 -23.27
C ALA A 9 -22.06 -23.77 -23.00
N ALA A 10 -21.99 -22.81 -22.08
CA ALA A 10 -20.73 -22.36 -21.51
C ALA A 10 -20.03 -23.58 -20.89
N SER A 11 -18.89 -23.95 -21.44
CA SER A 11 -17.98 -24.94 -20.87
C SER A 11 -17.54 -24.41 -19.50
N SER A 12 -18.19 -24.89 -18.43
CA SER A 12 -17.74 -24.65 -17.06
C SER A 12 -16.47 -25.48 -16.85
N ALA A 13 -15.31 -24.90 -17.11
CA ALA A 13 -14.05 -25.49 -16.69
C ALA A 13 -14.12 -25.70 -15.17
N ALA A 14 -13.89 -26.94 -14.73
CA ALA A 14 -13.89 -27.27 -13.31
C ALA A 14 -12.90 -26.37 -12.57
N PRO A 15 -13.25 -25.81 -11.40
CA PRO A 15 -12.33 -25.00 -10.64
C PRO A 15 -11.07 -25.81 -10.31
N PRO A 16 -9.88 -25.19 -10.29
CA PRO A 16 -8.63 -25.89 -10.01
C PRO A 16 -8.73 -26.64 -8.67
N ALA A 17 -8.33 -27.91 -8.68
CA ALA A 17 -8.39 -28.80 -7.53
C ALA A 17 -7.57 -28.23 -6.36
N GLY A 18 -8.20 -28.06 -5.19
CA GLY A 18 -7.54 -27.59 -3.96
C GLY A 18 -8.20 -26.40 -3.26
N LEU A 19 -9.17 -25.73 -3.90
CA LEU A 19 -10.05 -24.83 -3.18
C LEU A 19 -11.01 -25.68 -2.34
N ASN A 20 -10.85 -25.65 -1.02
CA ASN A 20 -11.83 -26.17 -0.08
C ASN A 20 -13.24 -25.71 -0.53
N GLN A 21 -14.29 -26.46 -0.17
CA GLN A 21 -15.67 -25.96 -0.24
C GLN A 21 -15.88 -24.84 0.81
N SER A 22 -15.03 -23.83 0.75
CA SER A 22 -15.12 -22.55 1.42
C SER A 22 -16.48 -21.97 1.06
N ALA A 23 -17.15 -21.31 2.02
CA ALA A 23 -18.48 -20.73 1.84
C ALA A 23 -18.60 -19.66 0.73
N ILE A 24 -17.52 -19.41 -0.02
CA ILE A 24 -17.45 -18.46 -1.13
C ILE A 24 -17.57 -19.26 -2.45
N PRO A 25 -18.48 -18.86 -3.37
CA PRO A 25 -18.63 -19.52 -4.67
C PRO A 25 -17.31 -19.63 -5.45
N PRO A 26 -17.12 -20.69 -6.26
CA PRO A 26 -15.95 -20.84 -7.12
C PRO A 26 -15.85 -19.70 -8.14
N TRP A 27 -14.64 -19.41 -8.62
CA TRP A 27 -14.43 -18.42 -9.67
C TRP A 27 -15.14 -18.81 -10.96
N THR A 28 -15.64 -17.82 -11.69
CA THR A 28 -16.12 -18.01 -13.05
C THR A 28 -14.95 -18.12 -14.02
N THR A 29 -15.19 -18.60 -15.23
CA THR A 29 -14.17 -18.62 -16.29
C THR A 29 -14.49 -17.53 -17.31
N ALA A 30 -13.50 -16.71 -17.66
CA ALA A 30 -13.59 -15.67 -18.68
C ALA A 30 -12.30 -15.55 -19.49
N GLU A 31 -12.33 -14.78 -20.57
CA GLU A 31 -11.15 -14.55 -21.40
C GLU A 31 -10.23 -13.49 -20.79
N LEU A 32 -8.93 -13.78 -20.77
CA LEU A 32 -7.91 -12.82 -20.36
C LEU A 32 -7.75 -11.76 -21.48
N PRO A 33 -8.01 -10.47 -21.24
CA PRO A 33 -7.83 -9.43 -22.24
C PRO A 33 -6.37 -9.33 -22.69
N GLU A 34 -6.16 -8.85 -23.92
CA GLU A 34 -4.81 -8.62 -24.43
C GLU A 34 -4.18 -7.36 -23.79
N PRO A 35 -2.97 -7.47 -23.21
CA PRO A 35 -2.30 -6.31 -22.64
C PRO A 35 -1.87 -5.35 -23.76
N LYS A 36 -2.02 -4.04 -23.53
CA LYS A 36 -1.42 -3.05 -24.43
C LYS A 36 0.11 -3.14 -24.35
N PRO A 37 0.86 -2.87 -25.42
CA PRO A 37 2.32 -2.89 -25.35
C PRO A 37 2.83 -1.79 -24.40
N LEU A 38 3.75 -2.18 -23.50
CA LEU A 38 4.51 -1.26 -22.66
C LEU A 38 5.56 -0.55 -23.52
N GLY A 39 5.60 0.77 -23.45
CA GLY A 39 6.59 1.59 -24.16
C GLY A 39 6.45 3.06 -23.81
N MET A 40 7.42 3.89 -24.23
CA MET A 40 7.41 5.34 -23.96
C MET A 40 6.15 6.04 -24.49
N ARG A 41 5.47 5.45 -25.50
CA ARG A 41 4.19 5.93 -26.02
C ARG A 41 2.98 5.64 -25.12
N ASN A 42 3.11 4.78 -24.11
CA ASN A 42 2.04 4.38 -23.20
C ASN A 42 2.46 4.49 -21.71
N LEU A 43 3.28 5.50 -21.39
CA LEU A 43 3.70 5.82 -20.01
C LEU A 43 2.51 6.06 -19.07
N ALA A 44 1.42 6.65 -19.57
CA ALA A 44 0.19 6.86 -18.81
C ALA A 44 -0.53 5.55 -18.42
N GLY A 45 -0.28 4.46 -19.16
CA GLY A 45 -0.76 3.12 -18.80
C GLY A 45 0.10 2.44 -17.72
N LEU A 46 1.29 2.98 -17.46
CA LEU A 46 2.30 2.49 -16.52
C LEU A 46 2.16 3.19 -15.15
N ILE A 47 1.69 4.45 -15.16
CA ILE A 47 1.25 5.14 -13.95
C ILE A 47 -0.11 4.55 -13.54
N GLY A 48 -0.11 3.69 -12.53
CA GLY A 48 -1.27 2.89 -12.18
C GLY A 48 -1.47 2.74 -10.66
N PRO A 49 -1.79 1.54 -10.18
CA PRO A 49 -1.97 1.24 -8.77
C PRO A 49 -0.78 1.62 -7.86
N GLY A 50 0.45 1.56 -8.36
CA GLY A 50 1.68 1.84 -7.62
C GLY A 50 1.76 3.29 -7.15
N ILE A 51 1.44 4.26 -8.03
CA ILE A 51 1.44 5.68 -7.64
C ILE A 51 0.34 6.00 -6.61
N VAL A 52 -0.80 5.30 -6.68
CA VAL A 52 -1.86 5.42 -5.68
C VAL A 52 -1.36 4.92 -4.33
N MET A 53 -0.68 3.77 -4.32
CA MET A 53 -0.02 3.25 -3.12
C MET A 53 1.02 4.23 -2.58
N CYS A 54 1.92 4.75 -3.41
CA CYS A 54 2.87 5.78 -2.98
C CYS A 54 2.17 6.98 -2.35
N GLY A 55 1.07 7.46 -2.94
CA GLY A 55 0.31 8.58 -2.40
C GLY A 55 -0.38 8.28 -1.07
N ILE A 56 -0.85 7.04 -0.85
CA ILE A 56 -1.43 6.61 0.42
C ILE A 56 -0.38 6.64 1.54
N GLN A 57 0.85 6.23 1.22
CA GLN A 57 1.96 6.18 2.18
C GLN A 57 2.58 7.56 2.47
N ILE A 58 2.07 8.64 1.88
CA ILE A 58 2.53 10.00 2.15
C ILE A 58 1.51 10.69 3.05
N GLY A 59 1.89 11.14 4.25
CA GLY A 59 1.08 12.04 5.09
C GLY A 59 0.51 11.38 6.35
N GLY A 60 0.98 10.18 6.69
CA GLY A 60 0.80 9.54 7.98
C GLY A 60 1.89 9.90 9.00
N GLY A 61 2.07 9.02 9.98
CA GLY A 61 3.04 9.20 11.07
C GLY A 61 4.51 9.09 10.62
N GLU A 62 4.77 8.58 9.43
CA GLU A 62 6.11 8.47 8.83
C GLU A 62 6.77 9.85 8.58
N TRP A 63 5.98 10.91 8.38
CA TRP A 63 6.47 12.28 8.22
C TRP A 63 7.06 12.88 9.48
N LEU A 64 6.68 12.36 10.65
CA LEU A 64 7.23 12.79 11.92
C LEU A 64 8.34 11.83 12.35
N MET A 65 8.08 10.53 12.28
CA MET A 65 9.01 9.50 12.76
C MET A 65 10.26 9.37 11.89
N GLY A 66 10.14 9.46 10.57
CA GLY A 66 11.29 9.35 9.66
C GLY A 66 12.34 10.45 9.89
N PRO A 67 11.95 11.74 9.85
CA PRO A 67 12.86 12.84 10.17
C PRO A 67 13.38 12.80 11.60
N ASP A 68 12.55 12.47 12.60
CA ASP A 68 12.99 12.35 14.00
C ASP A 68 14.05 11.27 14.19
N VAL A 69 13.83 10.08 13.63
CA VAL A 69 14.80 8.96 13.67
C VAL A 69 16.09 9.34 12.93
N THR A 70 15.98 9.98 11.76
CA THR A 70 17.15 10.39 10.97
C THR A 70 17.91 11.54 11.66
N ALA A 71 17.23 12.45 12.35
CA ALA A 71 17.85 13.53 13.10
C ALA A 71 18.60 13.00 14.34
N ARG A 72 18.05 11.99 15.03
CA ARG A 72 18.66 11.39 16.22
C ARG A 72 19.80 10.42 15.91
N TYR A 73 19.62 9.56 14.91
CA TYR A 73 20.52 8.44 14.65
C TYR A 73 21.26 8.54 13.30
N GLY A 74 21.04 9.61 12.53
CA GLY A 74 21.53 9.72 11.16
C GLY A 74 20.95 8.63 10.26
N GLY A 75 21.70 8.24 9.23
CA GLY A 75 21.36 7.13 8.34
C GLY A 75 21.53 5.74 8.97
N ASN A 76 22.03 5.62 10.20
CA ASN A 76 22.40 4.32 10.77
C ASN A 76 21.25 3.32 10.90
N LEU A 77 20.01 3.78 10.96
CA LEU A 77 18.83 2.91 11.04
C LEU A 77 18.14 2.66 9.69
N MET A 78 18.64 3.25 8.59
CA MET A 78 18.02 3.11 7.26
C MET A 78 18.10 1.69 6.67
N TRP A 79 18.94 0.80 7.22
CA TRP A 79 18.93 -0.62 6.87
C TRP A 79 17.59 -1.29 7.20
N VAL A 80 16.88 -0.82 8.23
CA VAL A 80 15.51 -1.28 8.55
C VAL A 80 14.55 -0.91 7.43
N ALA A 81 14.67 0.30 6.88
CA ALA A 81 13.90 0.72 5.72
C ALA A 81 14.24 -0.13 4.48
N THR A 82 15.48 -0.58 4.32
CA THR A 82 15.89 -1.48 3.23
C THR A 82 15.13 -2.81 3.28
N ILE A 83 15.11 -3.46 4.45
CA ILE A 83 14.35 -4.70 4.65
C ILE A 83 12.87 -4.47 4.42
N ALA A 84 12.34 -3.36 4.94
CA ALA A 84 10.94 -2.98 4.77
C ALA A 84 10.59 -2.80 3.29
N ILE A 85 11.39 -2.08 2.51
CA ILE A 85 11.18 -1.85 1.08
C ILE A 85 11.20 -3.16 0.30
N LEU A 86 12.19 -4.03 0.53
CA LEU A 86 12.30 -5.33 -0.15
C LEU A 86 11.10 -6.23 0.15
N THR A 87 10.71 -6.32 1.42
CA THR A 87 9.58 -7.15 1.84
C THR A 87 8.26 -6.62 1.29
N GLN A 88 8.08 -5.30 1.29
CA GLN A 88 6.89 -4.66 0.74
C GLN A 88 6.81 -4.80 -0.77
N ALA A 89 7.91 -4.63 -1.50
CA ALA A 89 7.95 -4.82 -2.94
C ALA A 89 7.50 -6.24 -3.30
N PHE A 90 8.06 -7.25 -2.61
CA PHE A 90 7.63 -8.63 -2.79
C PHE A 90 6.14 -8.82 -2.48
N TYR A 91 5.68 -8.33 -1.33
CA TYR A 91 4.29 -8.46 -0.93
C TYR A 91 3.30 -7.78 -1.88
N ASN A 92 3.62 -6.56 -2.34
CA ASN A 92 2.80 -5.80 -3.28
C ASN A 92 2.71 -6.50 -4.65
N VAL A 93 3.85 -6.98 -5.16
CA VAL A 93 3.91 -7.75 -6.40
C VAL A 93 3.03 -9.01 -6.32
N GLU A 94 3.05 -9.70 -5.18
CA GLU A 94 2.21 -10.87 -4.93
C GLU A 94 0.72 -10.53 -4.81
N CYS A 95 0.40 -9.44 -4.12
CA CYS A 95 -0.97 -8.92 -4.03
C CYS A 95 -1.52 -8.55 -5.41
N GLY A 96 -0.70 -7.90 -6.23
CA GLY A 96 -1.02 -7.54 -7.60
C GLY A 96 -1.19 -8.78 -8.48
N ARG A 97 -0.30 -9.77 -8.35
CA ARG A 97 -0.38 -11.04 -9.09
C ARG A 97 -1.70 -11.75 -8.84
N TYR A 98 -2.12 -11.81 -7.58
CA TYR A 98 -3.37 -12.43 -7.19
C TYR A 98 -4.56 -11.72 -7.84
N ALA A 99 -4.67 -10.40 -7.66
CA ALA A 99 -5.74 -9.61 -8.26
C ALA A 99 -5.73 -9.63 -9.80
N LEU A 100 -4.55 -9.68 -10.41
CA LEU A 100 -4.39 -9.80 -11.86
C LEU A 100 -4.93 -11.15 -12.39
N TYR A 101 -4.78 -12.22 -11.61
CA TYR A 101 -5.17 -13.58 -11.99
C TYR A 101 -6.67 -13.86 -11.80
N CYS A 102 -7.27 -13.43 -10.71
CA CYS A 102 -8.67 -13.75 -10.39
C CYS A 102 -9.61 -12.54 -10.39
N GLY A 103 -9.08 -11.32 -10.45
CA GLY A 103 -9.87 -10.09 -10.31
C GLY A 103 -10.42 -9.86 -8.90
N GLU A 104 -9.99 -10.63 -7.89
CA GLU A 104 -10.40 -10.45 -6.50
C GLU A 104 -9.31 -9.78 -5.65
N PRO A 105 -9.69 -9.01 -4.61
CA PRO A 105 -8.78 -8.58 -3.58
C PRO A 105 -8.13 -9.74 -2.81
N VAL A 106 -6.91 -9.52 -2.34
CA VAL A 106 -6.15 -10.51 -1.56
C VAL A 106 -6.88 -10.94 -0.28
N PHE A 107 -7.59 -10.02 0.38
CA PHE A 107 -8.40 -10.35 1.56
C PHE A 107 -9.51 -11.37 1.24
N THR A 108 -10.14 -11.28 0.06
CA THR A 108 -11.08 -12.30 -0.42
C THR A 108 -10.36 -13.62 -0.65
N GLY A 109 -9.12 -13.57 -1.16
CA GLY A 109 -8.25 -14.73 -1.29
C GLY A 109 -7.96 -15.44 0.02
N PHE A 110 -7.63 -14.71 1.08
CA PHE A 110 -7.46 -15.31 2.42
C PHE A 110 -8.74 -16.03 2.86
N MET A 111 -9.91 -15.41 2.67
CA MET A 111 -11.18 -16.06 3.04
C MET A 111 -11.44 -17.37 2.28
N ARG A 112 -10.81 -17.58 1.11
CA ARG A 112 -10.90 -18.84 0.35
C ARG A 112 -9.98 -19.94 0.89
N THR A 113 -8.99 -19.63 1.71
CA THR A 113 -8.04 -20.61 2.26
C THR A 113 -8.43 -21.05 3.68
N PHE A 114 -7.92 -22.22 4.10
CA PHE A 114 -7.95 -22.62 5.51
C PHE A 114 -7.29 -21.53 6.38
N PRO A 115 -7.81 -21.16 7.57
CA PRO A 115 -8.87 -21.78 8.38
C PRO A 115 -10.32 -21.44 7.98
N GLY A 116 -10.54 -20.73 6.89
CA GLY A 116 -11.85 -20.41 6.32
C GLY A 116 -12.33 -18.97 6.57
N PRO A 117 -13.46 -18.57 5.95
CA PRO A 117 -13.87 -17.16 5.87
C PRO A 117 -14.07 -16.47 7.22
N ARG A 118 -14.69 -17.16 8.20
CA ARG A 118 -15.02 -16.57 9.51
C ARG A 118 -13.77 -16.19 10.30
N PHE A 119 -12.75 -17.05 10.27
CA PHE A 119 -11.47 -16.78 10.92
C PHE A 119 -10.79 -15.56 10.30
N TRP A 120 -10.67 -15.53 8.97
CA TRP A 120 -10.03 -14.43 8.26
C TRP A 120 -10.81 -13.12 8.39
N MET A 121 -12.14 -13.16 8.43
CA MET A 121 -12.96 -11.97 8.74
C MET A 121 -12.66 -11.46 10.15
N ALA A 122 -12.57 -12.33 11.16
CA ALA A 122 -12.25 -11.92 12.53
C ALA A 122 -10.84 -11.31 12.62
N VAL A 123 -9.83 -11.95 12.02
CA VAL A 123 -8.46 -11.43 11.97
C VAL A 123 -8.42 -10.06 11.27
N THR A 124 -9.04 -9.95 10.09
CA THR A 124 -9.07 -8.70 9.33
C THR A 124 -9.81 -7.61 10.10
N ALA A 125 -10.94 -7.94 10.76
CA ALA A 125 -11.68 -6.98 11.57
C ALA A 125 -10.82 -6.44 12.73
N VAL A 126 -10.13 -7.31 13.47
CA VAL A 126 -9.21 -6.92 14.55
C VAL A 126 -8.10 -6.01 14.03
N LEU A 127 -7.49 -6.38 12.90
CA LEU A 127 -6.44 -5.58 12.26
C LEU A 127 -6.95 -4.22 11.76
N CYS A 128 -8.23 -4.13 11.39
CA CYS A 128 -8.87 -2.89 10.95
C CYS A 128 -9.38 -2.00 12.09
N LEU A 129 -9.42 -2.46 13.35
CA LEU A 129 -9.90 -1.66 14.48
C LEU A 129 -9.13 -0.35 14.64
N THR A 130 -7.84 -0.35 14.31
CA THR A 130 -6.97 0.84 14.38
C THR A 130 -7.34 1.90 13.34
N PHE A 131 -7.97 1.51 12.22
CA PHE A 131 -8.44 2.43 11.17
C PHE A 131 -9.75 3.15 11.53
N LEU A 132 -10.42 2.76 12.63
CA LEU A 132 -11.61 3.47 13.11
C LEU A 132 -11.27 4.84 13.73
N ILE A 133 -10.02 5.04 14.14
CA ILE A 133 -9.56 6.32 14.65
C ILE A 133 -9.10 7.17 13.45
N PRO A 134 -9.71 8.34 13.20
CA PRO A 134 -9.42 9.14 12.02
C PRO A 134 -8.13 9.98 12.23
N GLY A 135 -7.01 9.30 12.49
CA GLY A 135 -5.74 9.92 12.88
C GLY A 135 -5.18 10.87 11.82
N LEU A 136 -5.34 10.53 10.53
CA LEU A 136 -4.87 11.36 9.42
C LEU A 136 -5.62 12.69 9.30
N SER A 137 -6.94 12.69 9.51
CA SER A 137 -7.71 13.94 9.52
C SER A 137 -7.39 14.78 10.75
N THR A 138 -7.05 14.17 11.88
CA THR A 138 -6.57 14.92 13.06
C THR A 138 -5.25 15.62 12.77
N ASN A 139 -4.30 14.96 12.08
CA ASN A 139 -3.04 15.59 11.68
C ASN A 139 -3.27 16.77 10.73
N ALA A 140 -4.16 16.61 9.74
CA ALA A 140 -4.56 17.69 8.84
C ALA A 140 -5.23 18.85 9.60
N ALA A 141 -6.10 18.54 10.57
CA ALA A 141 -6.79 19.52 11.39
C ALA A 141 -5.84 20.34 12.27
N VAL A 142 -4.80 19.73 12.83
CA VAL A 142 -3.76 20.45 13.60
C VAL A 142 -3.03 21.44 12.70
N LEU A 143 -2.69 21.05 11.47
CA LEU A 143 -2.05 21.97 10.51
C LEU A 143 -2.97 23.15 10.15
N LEU A 144 -4.24 22.87 9.85
CA LEU A 144 -5.24 23.91 9.55
C LEU A 144 -5.48 24.84 10.73
N ALA A 145 -5.58 24.29 11.95
CA ALA A 145 -5.71 25.08 13.17
C ALA A 145 -4.47 25.93 13.44
N THR A 146 -3.26 25.42 13.14
CA THR A 146 -2.02 26.19 13.26
C THR A 146 -2.01 27.39 12.33
N ILE A 147 -2.43 27.20 11.07
CA ILE A 147 -2.53 28.29 10.09
C ILE A 147 -3.58 29.32 10.53
N TRP A 148 -4.72 28.87 11.07
CA TRP A 148 -5.78 29.77 11.50
C TRP A 148 -5.42 30.55 12.77
N LEU A 149 -4.80 29.90 13.75
CA LEU A 149 -4.45 30.51 15.03
C LEU A 149 -3.12 31.28 15.00
N ASP A 150 -2.31 31.09 13.95
CA ASP A 150 -0.92 31.58 13.86
C ASP A 150 -0.04 31.13 15.04
N ARG A 151 -0.37 29.98 15.63
CA ARG A 151 0.37 29.32 16.71
C ARG A 151 0.03 27.84 16.76
N ILE A 152 0.90 27.06 17.40
CA ILE A 152 0.64 25.64 17.63
C ILE A 152 -0.62 25.49 18.53
N PRO A 153 -1.61 24.66 18.12
CA PRO A 153 -2.78 24.38 18.95
C PRO A 153 -2.39 23.74 20.27
N THR A 154 -3.05 24.18 21.34
CA THR A 154 -2.88 23.64 22.69
C THR A 154 -4.08 22.78 23.07
N ALA A 155 -4.04 22.15 24.25
CA ALA A 155 -5.17 21.38 24.76
C ALA A 155 -6.48 22.20 24.85
N ALA A 156 -6.38 23.53 25.03
CA ALA A 156 -7.54 24.42 25.07
C ALA A 156 -8.24 24.54 23.69
N ASP A 157 -7.52 24.33 22.60
CA ASP A 157 -8.03 24.43 21.22
C ASP A 157 -8.65 23.10 20.73
N GLY A 158 -8.82 22.12 21.63
CA GLY A 158 -9.26 20.76 21.29
C GLY A 158 -10.59 20.70 20.53
N THR A 159 -11.56 21.56 20.88
CA THR A 159 -12.84 21.63 20.15
C THR A 159 -12.62 22.06 18.70
N LEU A 160 -11.78 23.08 18.46
CA LEU A 160 -11.48 23.55 17.11
C LEU A 160 -10.82 22.44 16.28
N VAL A 161 -9.79 21.78 16.84
CA VAL A 161 -9.08 20.70 16.15
C VAL A 161 -10.02 19.55 15.83
N ASN A 162 -10.87 19.13 16.78
CA ASN A 162 -11.83 18.05 16.55
C ASN A 162 -12.88 18.41 15.49
N THR A 163 -13.40 19.64 15.50
CA THR A 163 -14.34 20.11 14.47
C THR A 163 -13.68 20.12 13.08
N LEU A 164 -12.46 20.65 12.97
CA LEU A 164 -11.70 20.64 11.71
C LEU A 164 -11.38 19.21 11.25
N ALA A 165 -11.10 18.29 12.17
CA ALA A 165 -10.86 16.88 11.85
C ALA A 165 -12.10 16.23 11.24
N LEU A 166 -13.28 16.45 11.82
CA LEU A 166 -14.54 15.94 11.27
C LEU A 166 -14.90 16.58 9.92
N ILE A 167 -14.68 17.89 9.77
CA ILE A 167 -14.89 18.60 8.50
C ILE A 167 -13.97 18.05 7.41
N THR A 168 -12.68 17.90 7.69
CA THR A 168 -11.70 17.36 6.72
C THR A 168 -12.00 15.91 6.37
N LEU A 169 -12.39 15.08 7.35
CA LEU A 169 -12.83 13.71 7.11
C LEU A 169 -14.04 13.65 6.16
N GLY A 170 -15.05 14.50 6.38
CA GLY A 170 -16.21 14.60 5.49
C GLY A 170 -15.85 15.14 4.11
N ALA A 171 -14.96 16.14 4.03
CA ALA A 171 -14.55 16.77 2.79
C ALA A 171 -13.81 15.79 1.85
N VAL A 172 -13.08 14.81 2.37
CA VAL A 172 -12.39 13.77 1.58
C VAL A 172 -13.36 12.93 0.75
N VAL A 173 -14.63 12.82 1.16
CA VAL A 173 -15.65 12.09 0.39
C VAL A 173 -15.99 12.81 -0.91
N LEU A 174 -15.98 14.15 -0.93
CA LEU A 174 -16.51 14.94 -2.05
C LEU A 174 -15.80 14.66 -3.39
N PRO A 175 -14.46 14.66 -3.47
CA PRO A 175 -13.78 14.37 -4.74
C PRO A 175 -14.10 12.96 -5.25
N VAL A 176 -14.15 11.97 -4.33
CA VAL A 176 -14.36 10.55 -4.64
C VAL A 176 -15.71 10.27 -5.29
N LEU A 177 -16.70 11.14 -5.07
CA LEU A 177 -18.03 11.02 -5.69
C LEU A 177 -18.04 11.34 -7.19
N VAL A 178 -16.97 11.94 -7.73
CA VAL A 178 -16.86 12.40 -9.11
C VAL A 178 -15.79 11.59 -9.85
N GLY A 179 -15.99 11.30 -11.15
CA GLY A 179 -14.93 10.75 -12.01
C GLY A 179 -15.23 9.42 -12.70
N GLY A 180 -16.48 8.97 -12.70
CA GLY A 180 -16.94 7.70 -13.27
C GLY A 180 -16.54 6.48 -12.45
N LYS A 181 -15.23 6.30 -12.22
CA LYS A 181 -14.65 5.33 -11.29
C LYS A 181 -14.00 6.07 -10.13
N VAL A 182 -14.28 5.63 -8.90
CA VAL A 182 -13.60 6.12 -7.69
C VAL A 182 -12.07 6.10 -7.86
N TYR A 183 -11.56 5.02 -8.44
CA TYR A 183 -10.14 4.84 -8.70
C TYR A 183 -9.52 5.95 -9.58
N ASN A 184 -10.22 6.47 -10.59
CA ASN A 184 -9.66 7.51 -11.47
C ASN A 184 -9.38 8.80 -10.71
N MET A 185 -10.31 9.19 -9.83
CA MET A 185 -10.14 10.37 -8.99
C MET A 185 -9.00 10.16 -7.99
N LEU A 186 -8.97 9.00 -7.32
CA LEU A 186 -7.89 8.65 -6.39
C LEU A 186 -6.53 8.68 -7.09
N GLN A 187 -6.44 8.11 -8.30
CA GLN A 187 -5.22 8.15 -9.09
C GLN A 187 -4.76 9.57 -9.34
N TRP A 188 -5.65 10.46 -9.77
CA TRP A 188 -5.28 11.85 -10.07
C TRP A 188 -4.82 12.61 -8.82
N ILE A 189 -5.58 12.53 -7.72
CA ILE A 189 -5.27 13.19 -6.46
C ILE A 189 -3.94 12.67 -5.88
N MET A 190 -3.76 11.35 -5.83
CA MET A 190 -2.53 10.74 -5.31
C MET A 190 -1.32 11.03 -6.19
N THR A 191 -1.50 11.05 -7.51
CA THR A 191 -0.44 11.45 -8.44
C THR A 191 0.00 12.89 -8.17
N ALA A 192 -0.95 13.83 -8.11
CA ALA A 192 -0.65 15.23 -7.82
C ALA A 192 0.07 15.39 -6.47
N LYS A 193 -0.43 14.70 -5.43
CA LYS A 193 0.18 14.66 -4.10
C LYS A 193 1.63 14.16 -4.14
N VAL A 194 1.89 13.02 -4.78
CA VAL A 194 3.23 12.44 -4.90
C VAL A 194 4.18 13.42 -5.58
N PHE A 195 3.80 13.99 -6.73
CA PHE A 195 4.66 14.93 -7.46
C PHE A 195 4.94 16.21 -6.68
N VAL A 196 3.93 16.81 -6.05
CA VAL A 196 4.09 18.04 -5.26
C VAL A 196 4.99 17.79 -4.07
N VAL A 197 4.72 16.73 -3.31
CA VAL A 197 5.43 16.45 -2.05
C VAL A 197 6.85 15.97 -2.30
N LEU A 198 7.05 14.98 -3.18
CA LEU A 198 8.40 14.51 -3.51
C LEU A 198 9.20 15.57 -4.26
N GLY A 199 8.55 16.37 -5.11
CA GLY A 199 9.17 17.50 -5.79
C GLY A 199 9.67 18.55 -4.80
N PHE A 200 8.85 18.90 -3.80
CA PHE A 200 9.24 19.80 -2.71
C PHE A 200 10.41 19.22 -1.90
N CYS A 201 10.33 17.96 -1.45
CA CYS A 201 11.41 17.32 -0.69
C CYS A 201 12.71 17.22 -1.48
N LEU A 202 12.65 16.88 -2.77
CA LEU A 202 13.81 16.83 -3.64
C LEU A 202 14.43 18.22 -3.80
N THR A 203 13.60 19.25 -4.00
CA THR A 203 14.07 20.64 -4.08
C THR A 203 14.78 21.03 -2.78
N MET A 204 14.17 20.78 -1.62
CA MET A 204 14.80 21.04 -0.32
C MET A 204 16.11 20.26 -0.15
N GLY A 205 16.14 18.99 -0.55
CA GLY A 205 17.33 18.13 -0.49
C GLY A 205 18.47 18.61 -1.40
N LEU A 206 18.16 19.11 -2.59
CA LEU A 206 19.18 19.58 -3.54
C LEU A 206 19.79 20.93 -3.14
N PHE A 207 19.00 21.83 -2.57
CA PHE A 207 19.46 23.19 -2.24
C PHE A 207 19.94 23.37 -0.81
N PHE A 208 19.45 22.57 0.15
CA PHE A 208 19.71 22.79 1.58
C PHE A 208 20.43 21.64 2.29
N VAL A 209 20.67 20.51 1.63
CA VAL A 209 21.37 19.35 2.24
C VAL A 209 22.78 19.20 1.66
N SER A 210 23.77 19.07 2.54
CA SER A 210 25.16 18.87 2.15
C SER A 210 25.39 17.48 1.53
N ALA A 211 26.45 17.35 0.73
CA ALA A 211 26.85 16.05 0.15
C ALA A 211 27.12 14.99 1.23
N GLU A 212 27.65 15.40 2.39
CA GLU A 212 27.85 14.52 3.54
C GLU A 212 26.52 13.99 4.10
N GLY A 213 25.49 14.85 4.19
CA GLY A 213 24.16 14.43 4.62
C GLY A 213 23.57 13.37 3.69
N TRP A 214 23.67 13.58 2.37
CA TRP A 214 23.26 12.59 1.38
C TRP A 214 24.01 11.27 1.54
N TRP A 215 25.33 11.32 1.70
CA TRP A 215 26.14 10.11 1.91
C TRP A 215 25.78 9.38 3.20
N ASN A 216 25.54 10.11 4.30
CA ASN A 216 25.17 9.55 5.58
C ASN A 216 23.86 8.75 5.47
N VAL A 217 22.83 9.32 4.85
CA VAL A 217 21.53 8.67 4.65
C VAL A 217 21.62 7.50 3.69
N PHE A 218 22.21 7.67 2.50
CA PHE A 218 22.29 6.60 1.50
C PHE A 218 23.19 5.44 1.93
N SER A 219 24.34 5.71 2.55
CA SER A 219 25.19 4.65 3.11
C SER A 219 24.47 3.88 4.22
N GLY A 220 23.54 4.55 4.93
CA GLY A 220 22.68 3.99 5.94
C GLY A 220 21.87 2.76 5.51
N PHE A 221 21.41 2.71 4.25
CA PHE A 221 20.68 1.56 3.70
C PHE A 221 21.50 0.26 3.73
N LEU A 222 22.84 0.37 3.78
CA LEU A 222 23.76 -0.77 3.80
C LEU A 222 24.36 -1.05 5.19
N ARG A 223 24.03 -0.24 6.21
CA ARG A 223 24.56 -0.38 7.60
C ARG A 223 23.81 -1.45 8.40
N PHE A 224 23.73 -2.67 7.86
CA PHE A 224 22.96 -3.76 8.45
C PHE A 224 23.40 -4.09 9.87
N GLY A 225 22.43 -4.18 10.79
CA GLY A 225 22.66 -4.55 12.17
C GLY A 225 23.11 -3.40 13.07
N ASN A 226 23.12 -2.15 12.60
CA ASN A 226 23.33 -1.00 13.47
C ASN A 226 22.08 -0.76 14.34
N VAL A 227 22.27 -0.69 15.66
CA VAL A 227 21.21 -0.42 16.64
C VAL A 227 21.68 0.57 17.69
N PRO A 228 20.77 1.40 18.24
CA PRO A 228 21.11 2.24 19.38
C PRO A 228 21.19 1.40 20.66
N VAL A 229 22.19 1.67 21.46
CA VAL A 229 22.43 1.07 22.79
C VAL A 229 22.79 2.16 23.78
N VAL A 230 22.49 1.90 25.05
CA VAL A 230 22.90 2.79 26.13
C VAL A 230 24.26 2.30 26.62
N ALA A 231 25.31 3.11 26.44
CA ALA A 231 26.62 2.81 26.99
C ALA A 231 26.58 2.87 28.53
N GLU A 232 27.56 2.27 29.20
CA GLU A 232 27.67 2.31 30.67
C GLU A 232 27.74 3.75 31.23
N SER A 233 28.21 4.70 30.42
CA SER A 233 28.22 6.15 30.69
C SER A 233 26.84 6.82 30.64
N GLY A 234 25.78 6.08 30.28
CA GLY A 234 24.42 6.62 30.09
C GLY A 234 24.21 7.35 28.77
N SER A 235 25.24 7.47 27.92
CA SER A 235 25.12 8.08 26.59
C SER A 235 24.60 7.07 25.56
N GLU A 236 23.67 7.50 24.70
CA GLU A 236 23.24 6.70 23.55
C GLU A 236 24.36 6.61 22.52
N THR A 237 24.71 5.39 22.14
CA THR A 237 25.70 5.11 21.10
C THR A 237 25.12 4.11 20.12
N ILE A 238 25.62 4.11 18.89
CA ILE A 238 25.18 3.19 17.85
C ILE A 238 26.25 2.12 17.70
N VAL A 239 25.86 0.87 17.85
CA VAL A 239 26.77 -0.28 17.69
C VAL A 239 26.23 -1.21 16.62
N ASN A 240 27.14 -1.87 15.91
CA ASN A 240 26.76 -2.97 15.03
C ASN A 240 26.62 -4.24 15.88
N VAL A 241 25.42 -4.84 15.89
CA VAL A 241 25.12 -6.01 16.71
C VAL A 241 26.04 -7.19 16.42
N PHE A 242 26.41 -7.40 15.15
CA PHE A 242 27.29 -8.49 14.74
C PHE A 242 28.74 -8.21 15.11
N GLY A 243 29.22 -6.99 14.87
CA GLY A 243 30.57 -6.56 15.27
C GLY A 243 30.76 -6.63 16.79
N TRP A 244 29.78 -6.15 17.55
CA TRP A 244 29.79 -6.20 19.01
C TRP A 244 29.89 -7.64 19.53
N ARG A 245 29.08 -8.55 18.96
CA ARG A 245 29.10 -9.97 19.33
C ARG A 245 30.42 -10.65 19.00
N TRP A 246 31.06 -10.25 17.90
CA TRP A 246 32.36 -10.74 17.50
C TRP A 246 33.47 -10.29 18.46
N GLU A 247 33.46 -9.03 18.88
CA GLU A 247 34.47 -8.44 19.76
C GLU A 247 34.31 -8.85 21.23
N HIS A 248 33.09 -8.84 21.76
CA HIS A 248 32.83 -8.99 23.20
C HIS A 248 32.31 -10.38 23.60
N GLY A 249 32.01 -11.25 22.64
CA GLY A 249 31.46 -12.58 22.94
C GLY A 249 29.99 -12.58 23.41
N VAL A 250 29.38 -11.42 23.62
CA VAL A 250 28.00 -11.23 24.12
C VAL A 250 27.19 -10.34 23.18
N TRP A 251 25.87 -10.41 23.24
CA TRP A 251 25.01 -9.48 22.51
C TRP A 251 24.95 -8.13 23.22
N PRO A 252 24.84 -7.01 22.47
CA PRO A 252 24.67 -5.70 23.09
C PRO A 252 23.33 -5.62 23.83
N THR A 253 23.32 -4.90 24.96
CA THR A 253 22.11 -4.64 25.74
C THR A 253 21.31 -3.50 25.10
N ILE A 254 20.16 -3.84 24.52
CA ILE A 254 19.25 -2.86 23.90
C ILE A 254 18.14 -2.56 24.90
N SER A 255 17.92 -1.28 25.20
CA SER A 255 16.84 -0.86 26.10
C SER A 255 15.47 -1.16 25.49
N LEU A 256 14.44 -1.35 26.34
CA LEU A 256 13.06 -1.52 25.86
C LEU A 256 12.59 -0.32 25.03
N THR A 257 13.02 0.89 25.38
CA THR A 257 12.73 2.11 24.61
C THR A 257 13.31 2.02 23.21
N HIS A 258 14.57 1.59 23.06
CA HIS A 258 15.21 1.43 21.76
C HIS A 258 14.57 0.32 20.92
N ILE A 259 14.19 -0.80 21.53
CA ILE A 259 13.42 -1.85 20.86
C ILE A 259 12.08 -1.29 20.36
N ALA A 260 11.39 -0.50 21.19
CA ALA A 260 10.13 0.13 20.79
C ALA A 260 10.33 1.14 19.64
N THR A 261 11.40 1.95 19.66
CA THR A 261 11.73 2.87 18.56
C THR A 261 12.06 2.12 17.27
N LEU A 262 12.86 1.06 17.33
CA LEU A 262 13.18 0.21 16.18
C LEU A 262 11.93 -0.46 15.63
N GLY A 263 11.07 -1.00 16.50
CA GLY A 263 9.79 -1.61 16.12
C GLY A 263 8.83 -0.60 15.50
N ALA A 264 8.73 0.61 16.06
CA ALA A 264 7.93 1.69 15.51
C ALA A 264 8.45 2.12 14.14
N PHE A 265 9.76 2.33 14.00
CA PHE A 265 10.38 2.68 12.73
C PHE A 265 10.19 1.56 11.69
N ALA A 266 10.38 0.29 12.06
CA ALA A 266 10.11 -0.86 11.19
C ALA A 266 8.63 -0.94 10.79
N GLY A 267 7.71 -0.66 11.71
CA GLY A 267 6.27 -0.64 11.43
C GLY A 267 5.86 0.46 10.45
N TYR A 268 6.34 1.70 10.67
CA TYR A 268 6.09 2.84 9.79
C TYR A 268 6.79 2.68 8.44
N ALA A 269 8.07 2.30 8.43
CA ALA A 269 8.81 2.03 7.20
C ALA A 269 8.18 0.86 6.42
N GLY A 270 7.67 -0.15 7.13
CA GLY A 270 6.93 -1.32 6.63
C GLY A 270 5.57 -1.01 6.02
N GLY A 271 5.08 0.22 6.20
CA GLY A 271 3.86 0.70 5.57
C GLY A 271 2.57 0.04 6.02
N GLY A 272 2.60 -0.76 7.10
CA GLY A 272 1.49 -1.59 7.59
C GLY A 272 1.00 -2.57 6.54
N GLY A 273 1.37 -3.85 6.62
CA GLY A 273 1.05 -4.86 5.58
C GLY A 273 -0.41 -4.90 5.08
N LEU A 274 -1.38 -4.49 5.91
CA LEU A 274 -2.79 -4.33 5.51
C LEU A 274 -3.02 -3.24 4.47
N SER A 275 -2.39 -2.07 4.62
CA SER A 275 -2.50 -0.98 3.64
C SER A 275 -1.94 -1.43 2.30
N ASN A 276 -0.84 -2.18 2.33
CA ASN A 276 -0.21 -2.76 1.14
C ASN A 276 -1.09 -3.78 0.41
N SER A 277 -1.92 -4.53 1.14
CA SER A 277 -2.91 -5.44 0.53
C SER A 277 -3.94 -4.70 -0.33
N ALA A 278 -4.15 -3.39 -0.10
CA ALA A 278 -5.05 -2.57 -0.91
C ALA A 278 -4.56 -2.39 -2.36
N TYR A 279 -3.27 -2.64 -2.64
CA TYR A 279 -2.73 -2.64 -4.00
C TYR A 279 -3.54 -3.54 -4.94
N GLY A 280 -3.95 -4.72 -4.48
CA GLY A 280 -4.80 -5.64 -5.26
C GLY A 280 -6.18 -5.05 -5.61
N ASN A 281 -6.76 -4.22 -4.74
CA ASN A 281 -8.01 -3.51 -5.03
C ASN A 281 -7.84 -2.54 -6.20
N PHE A 282 -6.72 -1.81 -6.20
CA PHE A 282 -6.41 -0.82 -7.23
C PHE A 282 -6.07 -1.47 -8.58
N VAL A 283 -5.35 -2.60 -8.57
CA VAL A 283 -5.09 -3.42 -9.77
C VAL A 283 -6.41 -3.88 -10.40
N ARG A 284 -7.35 -4.37 -9.58
CA ARG A 284 -8.70 -4.74 -10.03
C ARG A 284 -9.45 -3.55 -10.61
N ASP A 285 -9.56 -2.45 -9.87
CA ASP A 285 -10.38 -1.30 -10.25
C ASP A 285 -9.84 -0.55 -11.49
N LYS A 286 -8.52 -0.55 -11.67
CA LYS A 286 -7.85 -0.11 -12.90
C LYS A 286 -8.29 -0.95 -14.10
N GLY A 287 -8.64 -2.21 -13.88
CA GLY A 287 -9.06 -3.18 -14.89
C GLY A 287 -7.88 -3.92 -15.52
N TRP A 288 -6.79 -4.14 -14.77
CA TRP A 288 -5.66 -4.92 -15.26
C TRP A 288 -5.94 -6.42 -15.19
N GLY A 289 -5.54 -7.16 -16.22
CA GLY A 289 -5.76 -8.61 -16.31
C GLY A 289 -7.23 -8.97 -16.13
N MET A 290 -7.53 -9.88 -15.21
CA MET A 290 -8.91 -10.31 -14.91
C MET A 290 -9.74 -9.25 -14.18
N GLY A 291 -9.14 -8.16 -13.70
CA GLY A 291 -9.88 -7.02 -13.13
C GLY A 291 -10.88 -6.41 -14.11
N SER A 292 -10.60 -6.44 -15.42
CA SER A 292 -11.55 -5.93 -16.43
C SER A 292 -12.84 -6.76 -16.53
N GLN A 293 -12.80 -8.03 -16.12
CA GLN A 293 -13.95 -8.94 -16.16
C GLN A 293 -14.84 -8.81 -14.91
N VAL A 294 -14.24 -8.37 -13.79
CA VAL A 294 -14.94 -8.22 -12.49
C VAL A 294 -15.48 -6.80 -12.32
N GLY A 295 -14.85 -5.80 -12.93
CA GLY A 295 -15.31 -4.42 -12.90
C GLY A 295 -14.64 -3.58 -11.80
N ALA A 296 -15.28 -2.46 -11.43
CA ALA A 296 -14.70 -1.46 -10.51
C ALA A 296 -15.78 -0.79 -9.66
N ILE A 297 -15.39 -0.05 -8.62
CA ILE A 297 -16.34 0.70 -7.79
C ILE A 297 -16.82 1.95 -8.54
N PRO A 298 -18.14 2.06 -8.85
CA PRO A 298 -18.69 3.24 -9.52
C PRO A 298 -18.66 4.45 -8.59
N SER A 299 -18.38 5.63 -9.15
CA SER A 299 -18.61 6.89 -8.43
C SER A 299 -20.08 7.32 -8.53
N ALA A 300 -20.55 8.11 -7.56
CA ALA A 300 -21.94 8.59 -7.52
C ALA A 300 -22.31 9.42 -8.77
N VAL A 301 -21.36 10.19 -9.29
CA VAL A 301 -21.52 10.98 -10.51
C VAL A 301 -20.70 10.35 -11.64
N GLY A 302 -21.38 9.92 -12.71
CA GLY A 302 -20.76 9.37 -13.92
C GLY A 302 -20.48 7.86 -13.90
N GLY A 303 -20.84 7.15 -12.83
CA GLY A 303 -20.58 5.71 -12.65
C GLY A 303 -21.71 4.75 -13.03
N HIS A 304 -22.83 5.25 -13.58
CA HIS A 304 -24.09 4.48 -13.70
C HIS A 304 -24.01 3.19 -14.54
N ASN A 305 -23.00 3.05 -15.41
CA ASN A 305 -22.81 1.86 -16.26
C ASN A 305 -21.71 0.92 -15.75
N ILE A 306 -21.10 1.21 -14.60
CA ILE A 306 -20.01 0.39 -14.05
C ILE A 306 -20.59 -0.54 -12.99
N THR A 307 -20.41 -1.84 -13.19
CA THR A 307 -20.79 -2.87 -12.24
C THR A 307 -19.54 -3.47 -11.59
N LEU A 308 -19.71 -3.99 -10.38
CA LEU A 308 -18.69 -4.74 -9.66
C LEU A 308 -19.25 -6.12 -9.35
N SER A 309 -18.64 -7.17 -9.91
CA SER A 309 -18.96 -8.55 -9.57
C SER A 309 -18.43 -8.89 -8.17
N HIS A 310 -19.24 -9.61 -7.40
CA HIS A 310 -18.86 -10.13 -6.08
C HIS A 310 -17.98 -11.39 -6.17
N ILE A 311 -17.87 -11.99 -7.36
CA ILE A 311 -17.08 -13.21 -7.62
C ILE A 311 -16.08 -12.91 -8.72
N GLY A 312 -14.83 -13.32 -8.49
CA GLY A 312 -13.75 -13.24 -9.45
C GLY A 312 -13.91 -14.15 -10.66
N ALA A 313 -13.13 -13.86 -11.69
CA ALA A 313 -13.04 -14.68 -12.89
C ALA A 313 -11.58 -15.09 -13.12
N VAL A 314 -11.38 -16.36 -13.51
CA VAL A 314 -10.09 -16.91 -13.94
C VAL A 314 -10.14 -17.22 -15.44
N PHE A 315 -8.98 -17.47 -16.04
CA PHE A 315 -8.85 -17.81 -17.45
C PHE A 315 -8.32 -19.24 -17.62
N PRO A 316 -8.69 -19.95 -18.70
CA PRO A 316 -8.16 -21.28 -18.97
C PRO A 316 -6.67 -21.22 -19.28
N ILE A 317 -5.90 -22.17 -18.77
CA ILE A 317 -4.46 -22.24 -18.99
C ILE A 317 -4.21 -22.82 -20.39
N ASN A 318 -3.89 -21.94 -21.34
CA ASN A 318 -3.47 -22.27 -22.70
C ASN A 318 -2.33 -21.34 -23.14
N ASP A 319 -1.62 -21.69 -24.22
CA ASP A 319 -0.43 -20.96 -24.66
C ASP A 319 -0.69 -19.48 -24.95
N GLN A 320 -1.85 -19.18 -25.54
CA GLN A 320 -2.26 -17.81 -25.86
C GLN A 320 -2.46 -16.97 -24.58
N ASN A 321 -3.15 -17.52 -23.57
CA ASN A 321 -3.36 -16.85 -22.30
C ASN A 321 -2.08 -16.73 -21.50
N LEU A 322 -1.15 -17.70 -21.59
CA LEU A 322 0.17 -17.60 -20.97
C LEU A 322 1.01 -16.48 -21.60
N GLN A 323 0.91 -16.27 -22.91
CA GLN A 323 1.55 -15.14 -23.58
C GLN A 323 0.98 -13.79 -23.10
N ARG A 324 -0.35 -13.67 -23.04
CA ARG A 324 -1.04 -12.49 -22.51
C ARG A 324 -0.68 -12.25 -21.04
N TRP A 325 -0.63 -13.30 -20.23
CA TRP A 325 -0.22 -13.26 -18.83
C TRP A 325 1.18 -12.68 -18.64
N ARG A 326 2.17 -13.10 -19.45
CA ARG A 326 3.53 -12.53 -19.40
C ARG A 326 3.54 -11.04 -19.71
N GLY A 327 2.67 -10.57 -20.61
CA GLY A 327 2.51 -9.15 -20.91
C GLY A 327 1.95 -8.38 -19.72
N TRP A 328 0.87 -8.87 -19.12
CA TRP A 328 0.30 -8.29 -17.90
C TRP A 328 1.23 -8.36 -16.69
N TRP A 329 2.04 -9.40 -16.59
CA TRP A 329 3.02 -9.52 -15.52
C TRP A 329 4.07 -8.41 -15.56
N ARG A 330 4.48 -8.00 -16.77
CA ARG A 330 5.38 -6.85 -16.94
C ARG A 330 4.75 -5.53 -16.49
N TYR A 331 3.42 -5.39 -16.51
CA TYR A 331 2.75 -4.22 -15.95
C TYR A 331 2.94 -4.16 -14.43
N ILE A 332 2.66 -5.26 -13.72
CA ILE A 332 2.82 -5.32 -12.26
C ILE A 332 4.27 -5.13 -11.83
N LEU A 333 5.24 -5.63 -12.60
CA LEU A 333 6.67 -5.43 -12.28
C LEU A 333 7.17 -4.02 -12.55
N ALA A 334 6.53 -3.28 -13.44
CA ALA A 334 6.96 -1.94 -13.85
C ALA A 334 6.27 -0.82 -13.05
N ASP A 335 5.07 -1.10 -12.52
CA ASP A 335 4.30 -0.25 -11.60
C ASP A 335 4.83 -0.31 -10.17
#